data_AF-B7BH97-F1
#
_entry.id   AF-B7BH97-F1
#
_cell.length_a   1.000
_cell.length_b   1.000
_cell.length_c   1.000
_cell.angle_alpha   90.00
_cell.angle_beta   90.00
_cell.angle_gamma   90.00
#
_symmetry.space_group_name_H-M   'P 1'
#
loop_
_entity.id
_entity.type
_entity.pdbx_description
1 polymer ?
#
loop_
_entity_poly.entity_id
_entity_poly.type
_entity_poly.pdbx_seq_one_letter_code
_entity_poly.pdbx_strand_id
1 'polypeptide(L)'
;MKKYILTGLICLFSFSWIRGQEYIPQITHRHYISDTTLFHPRHPWKAALETFGLNMLVWGFDRYLVKEDWAYINGHTIKSNFKKGPVWDTDQFTTNLFSHPYHGSLYFNAARSNGMNFWQSAPFAASGSLMWEFFMENEPPSINDMLATTFGGIELGEIT
;
A
#
# COMPACT_ATOMS: atom_id res chain seq x y z
N MET A 1 -2.31 46.21 -12.18
CA MET A 1 -3.72 45.73 -12.11
C MET A 1 -3.83 44.20 -12.00
N LYS A 2 -3.27 43.41 -12.93
CA LYS A 2 -3.36 41.92 -12.89
C LYS A 2 -2.88 41.25 -11.59
N LYS A 3 -1.82 41.77 -10.94
CA LYS A 3 -1.30 41.19 -9.69
C LYS A 3 -2.28 41.26 -8.51
N TYR A 4 -3.00 42.38 -8.36
CA TYR A 4 -3.97 42.57 -7.27
C TYR A 4 -5.24 41.74 -7.46
N ILE A 5 -5.62 41.47 -8.71
CA ILE A 5 -6.74 40.57 -9.03
C ILE A 5 -6.40 39.12 -8.64
N LEU A 6 -5.18 38.67 -8.94
CA LEU A 6 -4.70 37.35 -8.57
C LEU A 6 -4.61 37.19 -7.04
N THR A 7 -4.08 38.19 -6.33
CA THR A 7 -4.05 38.18 -4.86
C THR A 7 -5.46 38.14 -4.26
N GLY A 8 -6.40 38.93 -4.81
CA GLY A 8 -7.80 38.91 -4.39
C GLY A 8 -8.47 37.55 -4.61
N LEU A 9 -8.24 36.91 -5.76
CA LEU A 9 -8.75 35.57 -6.05
C LEU A 9 -8.17 34.52 -5.10
N ILE A 10 -6.85 34.54 -4.84
CA ILE A 10 -6.22 33.61 -3.90
C ILE A 10 -6.83 33.77 -2.51
N CYS A 11 -7.00 35.01 -2.02
CA CYS A 11 -7.61 35.26 -0.71
C CYS A 11 -9.08 34.78 -0.63
N LEU A 12 -9.86 34.94 -1.70
CA LEU A 12 -11.25 34.45 -1.77
C LEU A 12 -11.34 32.92 -1.75
N PHE A 13 -10.44 32.24 -2.47
CA PHE A 13 -10.35 30.77 -2.44
C PHE A 13 -9.89 30.25 -1.08
N SER A 14 -8.92 30.91 -0.43
CA SER A 14 -8.46 30.55 0.92
C SER A 14 -9.54 30.73 1.99
N PHE A 15 -10.38 31.78 1.90
CA PHE A 15 -11.45 32.03 2.86
C PHE A 15 -12.55 30.96 2.81
N SER A 16 -12.85 30.45 1.61
CA SER A 16 -13.83 29.38 1.40
C SER A 16 -13.36 28.07 2.03
N TRP A 17 -12.04 27.81 2.00
CA TRP A 17 -11.43 26.63 2.63
C TRP A 17 -11.50 26.70 4.16
N ILE A 18 -11.23 27.87 4.75
CA ILE A 18 -11.26 28.07 6.21
C ILE A 18 -12.68 27.85 6.76
N ARG A 19 -13.71 28.37 6.08
CA ARG A 19 -15.11 28.15 6.47
C ARG A 19 -15.58 26.70 6.31
N GLY A 20 -15.01 25.96 5.36
CA GLY A 20 -15.28 24.53 5.18
C GLY A 20 -14.78 23.67 6.35
N GLN A 21 -13.66 24.05 6.98
CA GLN A 21 -13.12 23.35 8.15
C GLN A 21 -13.92 23.61 9.44
N GLU A 22 -14.56 24.77 9.59
CA GLU A 22 -15.40 25.10 10.76
C GLU A 22 -16.74 24.33 10.78
N TYR A 23 -17.22 23.85 9.63
CA TYR A 23 -18.48 23.10 9.53
C TYR A 23 -18.32 21.60 9.80
N ILE A 24 -17.10 21.14 10.10
CA ILE A 24 -16.89 19.78 10.60
C ILE A 24 -17.32 19.81 12.08
N PRO A 25 -18.45 19.18 12.46
CA PRO A 25 -18.81 19.11 13.86
C PRO A 25 -17.61 18.54 14.63
N GLN A 26 -17.15 19.27 15.65
CA GLN A 26 -16.16 18.79 16.60
C GLN A 26 -16.81 17.68 17.42
N ILE A 27 -16.93 16.49 16.80
CA ILE A 27 -17.33 15.27 17.47
C ILE A 27 -16.29 15.12 18.59
N THR A 28 -16.75 15.13 19.85
CA THR A 28 -15.93 14.73 21.01
C THR A 28 -14.99 13.62 20.56
N HIS A 29 -13.66 13.84 20.62
CA HIS A 29 -12.67 12.88 20.14
C HIS A 29 -12.99 11.52 20.77
N ARG A 30 -13.65 10.65 20.01
CA ARG A 30 -13.97 9.32 20.49
C ARG A 30 -12.64 8.58 20.37
N HIS A 31 -12.05 8.25 21.51
CA HIS A 31 -10.86 7.42 21.53
C HIS A 31 -11.26 6.01 21.09
N TYR A 32 -11.24 5.78 19.78
CA TYR A 32 -11.44 4.46 19.21
C TYR A 32 -10.24 3.58 19.59
N ILE A 33 -10.47 2.59 20.43
CA ILE A 33 -9.50 1.52 20.71
C ILE A 33 -9.46 0.54 19.53
N SER A 34 -10.57 0.48 18.78
CA SER A 34 -10.76 -0.28 17.54
C SER A 34 -11.70 0.47 16.60
N ASP A 35 -11.45 0.34 15.29
CA ASP A 35 -12.32 0.89 14.24
C ASP A 35 -13.62 0.08 14.08
N THR A 36 -13.71 -1.06 14.77
CA THR A 36 -14.84 -1.99 14.76
C THR A 36 -15.57 -1.96 16.11
N THR A 37 -16.91 -2.00 16.07
CA THR A 37 -17.77 -2.16 17.28
C THR A 37 -17.80 -3.60 17.80
N LEU A 38 -17.42 -4.56 16.95
CA LEU A 38 -17.32 -5.98 17.25
C LEU A 38 -15.90 -6.28 17.77
N PHE A 39 -15.83 -6.94 18.92
CA PHE A 39 -14.56 -7.39 19.48
C PHE A 39 -14.06 -8.60 18.67
N HIS A 40 -13.33 -8.34 17.60
CA HIS A 40 -12.72 -9.39 16.79
C HIS A 40 -11.35 -9.76 17.39
N PRO A 41 -11.13 -11.03 17.76
CA PRO A 41 -9.82 -11.47 18.24
C PRO A 41 -8.75 -11.22 17.18
N ARG A 42 -7.56 -10.80 17.61
CA ARG A 42 -6.46 -10.49 16.69
C ARG A 42 -5.71 -11.77 16.34
N HIS A 43 -5.55 -12.03 15.05
CA HIS A 43 -4.81 -13.19 14.55
C HIS A 43 -3.64 -12.76 13.64
N PRO A 44 -2.60 -12.09 14.17
CA PRO A 44 -1.51 -11.54 13.36
C PRO A 44 -0.74 -12.62 12.60
N TRP A 45 -0.58 -13.81 13.18
CA TRP A 45 0.09 -14.94 12.51
C TRP A 45 -0.71 -15.49 11.34
N LYS A 46 -2.04 -15.49 11.45
CA LYS A 46 -2.91 -15.91 10.36
C LYS A 46 -2.86 -14.90 9.22
N ALA A 47 -2.92 -13.60 9.53
CA ALA A 47 -2.73 -12.54 8.54
C ALA A 47 -1.36 -12.63 7.85
N ALA A 48 -0.29 -12.91 8.59
CA ALA A 48 1.05 -13.04 8.01
C ALA A 48 1.12 -14.25 7.06
N LEU A 49 0.47 -15.36 7.43
CA LEU A 49 0.35 -16.53 6.57
C LEU A 49 -0.47 -16.24 5.31
N GLU A 50 -1.56 -15.46 5.43
CA GLU A 50 -2.38 -15.04 4.29
C GLU A 50 -1.59 -14.10 3.35
N THR A 51 -0.89 -13.10 3.88
CA THR A 51 0.01 -12.22 3.10
C THR A 51 1.09 -13.01 2.38
N PHE A 52 1.75 -13.94 3.10
CA PHE A 52 2.74 -14.84 2.49
C PHE A 52 2.11 -15.71 1.40
N GLY A 53 0.95 -16.29 1.68
CA GLY A 53 0.20 -17.13 0.75
C GLY A 53 -0.20 -16.38 -0.52
N LEU A 54 -0.68 -15.14 -0.41
CA LEU A 54 -1.02 -14.28 -1.55
C LEU A 54 0.18 -14.10 -2.48
N ASN A 55 1.33 -13.72 -1.93
CA ASN A 55 2.57 -13.58 -2.68
C ASN A 55 2.99 -14.89 -3.36
N MET A 56 2.95 -16.01 -2.65
CA MET A 56 3.30 -17.32 -3.21
C MET A 56 2.33 -17.75 -4.31
N LEU A 57 1.04 -17.41 -4.18
CA LEU A 57 0.01 -17.72 -5.18
C LEU A 57 0.22 -16.92 -6.46
N VAL A 58 0.42 -15.61 -6.35
CA VAL A 58 0.65 -14.74 -7.52
C VAL A 58 1.97 -15.13 -8.20
N TRP A 59 3.07 -15.22 -7.44
CA TRP A 59 4.33 -15.70 -7.99
C TRP A 59 4.22 -17.08 -8.64
N GLY A 60 3.52 -18.03 -8.00
CA GLY A 60 3.33 -19.37 -8.55
C GLY A 60 2.56 -19.35 -9.87
N PHE A 61 1.52 -18.52 -9.94
CA PHE A 61 0.76 -18.29 -11.17
C PHE A 61 1.66 -17.75 -12.29
N ASP A 62 2.43 -16.69 -12.00
CA ASP A 62 3.31 -16.07 -12.98
C ASP A 62 4.48 -16.95 -13.38
N ARG A 63 5.01 -17.75 -12.44
CA ARG A 63 6.12 -18.67 -12.68
C ARG A 63 5.73 -19.86 -13.55
N TYR A 64 4.56 -20.45 -13.31
CA TYR A 64 4.20 -21.76 -13.88
C TYR A 64 3.18 -21.66 -15.02
N LEU A 65 2.25 -20.69 -14.97
CA LEU A 65 1.20 -20.55 -15.98
C LEU A 65 1.54 -19.47 -17.00
N VAL A 66 1.81 -18.24 -16.54
CA VAL A 66 2.17 -17.12 -17.44
C VAL A 66 3.58 -17.29 -17.99
N LYS A 67 4.49 -17.81 -17.15
CA LYS A 67 5.93 -18.00 -17.42
C LYS A 67 6.67 -16.69 -17.65
N GLU A 68 6.35 -15.69 -16.84
CA GLU A 68 7.02 -14.39 -16.84
C GLU A 68 8.52 -14.53 -16.52
N ASP A 69 9.35 -13.74 -17.21
CA ASP A 69 10.81 -13.83 -17.08
C ASP A 69 11.30 -13.39 -15.69
N TRP A 70 10.65 -12.40 -15.08
CA TRP A 70 10.98 -11.88 -13.74
C TRP A 70 10.67 -12.88 -12.62
N ALA A 71 9.74 -13.81 -12.82
CA ALA A 71 9.30 -14.77 -11.80
C ALA A 71 10.31 -15.93 -11.59
N TYR A 72 11.34 -16.06 -12.43
CA TYR A 72 12.37 -17.09 -12.32
C TYR A 72 13.40 -16.74 -11.23
N ILE A 73 13.04 -17.03 -9.98
CA ILE A 73 13.85 -16.74 -8.79
C ILE A 73 14.73 -17.91 -8.35
N ASN A 74 15.86 -17.60 -7.72
CA ASN A 74 16.69 -18.56 -6.98
C ASN A 74 17.54 -17.83 -5.92
N GLY A 75 18.32 -18.57 -5.12
CA GLY A 75 19.15 -17.96 -4.06
C GLY A 75 20.17 -16.93 -4.55
N HIS A 76 20.63 -17.01 -5.80
CA HIS A 76 21.54 -16.01 -6.38
C HIS A 76 20.80 -14.72 -6.76
N THR A 77 19.57 -14.80 -7.25
CA THR A 77 18.77 -13.61 -7.62
C THR A 77 18.44 -12.83 -6.35
N ILE A 78 17.93 -13.50 -5.32
CA ILE A 78 17.67 -12.90 -4.00
C ILE A 78 18.93 -12.21 -3.46
N LYS A 79 20.08 -12.89 -3.46
CA LYS A 79 21.34 -12.29 -3.02
C LYS A 79 21.74 -11.07 -3.86
N SER A 80 21.47 -11.11 -5.17
CA SER A 80 21.71 -9.96 -6.05
C SER A 80 20.79 -8.79 -5.70
N ASN A 81 19.52 -9.02 -5.38
CA ASN A 81 18.56 -7.98 -5.03
C ASN A 81 19.01 -7.22 -3.78
N PHE A 82 19.41 -7.94 -2.74
CA PHE A 82 19.99 -7.32 -1.53
C PHE A 82 21.31 -6.58 -1.78
N LYS A 83 22.13 -7.03 -2.75
CA LYS A 83 23.42 -6.39 -3.06
C LYS A 83 23.26 -5.12 -3.90
N LYS A 84 22.36 -5.15 -4.90
CA LYS A 84 22.08 -4.00 -5.76
C LYS A 84 21.30 -2.92 -4.99
N GLY A 85 20.36 -3.37 -4.15
CA GLY A 85 19.46 -2.50 -3.43
C GLY A 85 18.38 -1.90 -4.33
N PRO A 86 17.45 -1.12 -3.75
CA PRO A 86 16.31 -0.56 -4.46
C PRO A 86 16.72 0.45 -5.54
N VAL A 87 16.11 0.34 -6.71
CA VAL A 87 16.24 1.29 -7.82
C VAL A 87 14.88 1.93 -8.11
N TRP A 88 14.87 3.04 -8.84
CA TRP A 88 13.62 3.58 -9.39
C TRP A 88 13.42 2.95 -10.77
N ASP A 89 12.31 2.25 -10.98
CA ASP A 89 12.01 1.65 -12.29
C ASP A 89 11.26 2.63 -13.22
N THR A 90 10.93 2.13 -14.41
CA THR A 90 10.10 2.84 -15.38
C THR A 90 8.96 1.96 -15.88
N ASP A 91 8.31 1.26 -14.95
CA ASP A 91 7.23 0.33 -15.26
C ASP A 91 5.98 1.04 -15.80
N GLN A 92 5.10 0.26 -16.42
CA GLN A 92 3.90 0.80 -17.02
C GLN A 92 3.01 1.41 -15.95
N PHE A 93 2.40 2.56 -16.27
CA PHE A 93 1.49 3.26 -15.37
C PHE A 93 0.39 2.37 -14.78
N THR A 94 -0.14 1.43 -15.56
CA THR A 94 -1.15 0.46 -15.13
C THR A 94 -0.64 -0.47 -14.04
N THR A 95 0.62 -0.88 -14.10
CA THR A 95 1.26 -1.71 -13.08
C THR A 95 1.42 -0.89 -11.80
N ASN A 96 2.05 0.30 -11.91
CA ASN A 96 2.42 1.11 -10.74
C ASN A 96 1.21 1.75 -10.06
N LEU A 97 0.13 2.05 -10.78
CA LEU A 97 -1.03 2.74 -10.20
C LEU A 97 -2.28 1.88 -10.03
N PHE A 98 -2.31 0.65 -10.55
CA PHE A 98 -3.44 -0.26 -10.33
C PHE A 98 -3.02 -1.61 -9.75
N SER A 99 -2.11 -2.33 -10.39
CA SER A 99 -1.72 -3.68 -9.94
C SER A 99 -1.06 -3.64 -8.56
N HIS A 100 -0.08 -2.75 -8.36
CA HIS A 100 0.61 -2.60 -7.08
C HIS A 100 -0.33 -2.17 -5.94
N PRO A 101 -1.13 -1.09 -6.09
CA PRO A 101 -2.14 -0.73 -5.08
C PRO A 101 -3.15 -1.85 -4.80
N TYR A 102 -3.62 -2.57 -5.82
CA TYR A 102 -4.54 -3.68 -5.61
C TYR A 102 -3.87 -4.82 -4.82
N HIS A 103 -2.67 -5.23 -5.20
CA HIS A 103 -1.95 -6.29 -4.49
C HIS A 103 -1.66 -5.90 -3.03
N GLY A 104 -1.24 -4.65 -2.81
CA GLY A 104 -1.03 -4.10 -1.47
C GLY A 104 -2.30 -4.04 -0.62
N SER A 105 -3.45 -3.75 -1.25
CA SER A 105 -4.75 -3.76 -0.57
C SER A 105 -5.11 -5.14 -0.04
N LEU A 106 -4.73 -6.22 -0.74
CA LEU A 106 -4.94 -7.59 -0.27
C LEU A 106 -4.10 -7.89 0.97
N TYR A 107 -2.86 -7.40 1.05
CA TYR A 107 -2.03 -7.56 2.25
C TYR A 107 -2.61 -6.79 3.44
N PHE A 108 -3.04 -5.56 3.21
CA PHE A 108 -3.69 -4.73 4.24
C PHE A 108 -4.98 -5.41 4.72
N ASN A 109 -5.82 -5.89 3.80
CA ASN A 109 -7.09 -6.53 4.11
C ASN A 109 -6.94 -7.92 4.73
N ALA A 110 -5.87 -8.66 4.43
CA ALA A 110 -5.50 -9.85 5.20
C ALA A 110 -5.33 -9.49 6.68
N ALA A 111 -4.75 -8.33 7.00
CA ALA A 111 -4.67 -7.89 8.38
C ALA A 111 -6.02 -7.39 8.95
N ARG A 112 -6.74 -6.53 8.21
CA ARG A 112 -8.05 -5.99 8.66
C ARG A 112 -9.06 -7.09 8.95
N SER A 113 -9.13 -8.09 8.08
CA SER A 113 -10.03 -9.25 8.23
C SER A 113 -9.68 -10.18 9.40
N ASN A 114 -8.46 -10.08 9.94
CA ASN A 114 -8.00 -10.80 11.13
C ASN A 114 -8.00 -9.92 12.40
N GLY A 115 -8.80 -8.85 12.42
CA GLY A 115 -9.09 -8.04 13.61
C GLY A 115 -8.06 -6.96 13.96
N MET A 116 -7.11 -6.70 13.06
CA MET A 116 -6.14 -5.62 13.24
C MET A 116 -6.77 -4.27 12.86
N ASN A 117 -6.42 -3.23 13.62
CA ASN A 117 -6.81 -1.86 13.28
C ASN A 117 -5.97 -1.31 12.12
N PHE A 118 -6.26 -0.10 11.68
CA PHE A 118 -5.54 0.56 10.59
C PHE A 118 -4.01 0.50 10.75
N TRP A 119 -3.48 0.98 11.88
CA TRP A 119 -2.04 1.06 12.12
C TRP A 119 -1.36 -0.29 12.29
N GLN A 120 -2.09 -1.29 12.79
CA GLN A 120 -1.61 -2.67 12.87
C GLN A 120 -1.58 -3.36 11.51
N SER A 121 -2.42 -2.92 10.58
CA SER A 121 -2.54 -3.51 9.24
C SER A 121 -1.54 -2.90 8.25
N ALA A 122 -1.16 -1.64 8.42
CA ALA A 122 -0.18 -0.96 7.55
C ALA A 122 1.17 -1.71 7.40
N PRO A 123 1.78 -2.29 8.45
CA PRO A 123 2.99 -3.09 8.32
C PRO A 123 2.83 -4.35 7.43
N PHE A 124 1.62 -4.89 7.27
CA PHE A 124 1.40 -6.05 6.38
C PHE A 124 1.48 -5.65 4.91
N ALA A 125 0.94 -4.47 4.55
CA ALA A 125 1.12 -3.90 3.22
C ALA A 125 2.61 -3.66 2.90
N ALA A 126 3.32 -3.03 3.83
CA ALA A 126 4.75 -2.75 3.68
C ALA A 126 5.61 -4.03 3.60
N SER A 127 5.34 -5.00 4.48
CA SER A 127 6.13 -6.25 4.52
C SER A 127 5.80 -7.19 3.36
N GLY A 128 4.54 -7.26 2.93
CA GLY A 128 4.15 -8.01 1.73
C GLY A 128 4.81 -7.44 0.47
N SER A 129 4.86 -6.11 0.36
CA SER A 129 5.57 -5.41 -0.71
C SER A 129 7.07 -5.66 -0.67
N LEU A 130 7.72 -5.49 0.48
CA LEU A 130 9.15 -5.81 0.65
C LEU A 130 9.46 -7.27 0.29
N MET A 131 8.57 -8.19 0.65
CA MET A 131 8.76 -9.60 0.32
C MET A 131 8.73 -9.83 -1.19
N TRP A 132 7.78 -9.21 -1.89
CA TRP A 132 7.65 -9.30 -3.34
C TRP A 132 8.96 -8.87 -4.04
N GLU A 133 9.39 -7.65 -3.78
CA GLU A 133 10.50 -6.98 -4.46
C GLU A 133 11.85 -7.64 -4.19
N PHE A 134 12.08 -8.12 -2.96
CA PHE A 134 13.38 -8.70 -2.60
C PHE A 134 13.47 -10.21 -2.84
N PHE A 135 12.34 -10.92 -2.88
CA PHE A 135 12.34 -12.39 -2.90
C PHE A 135 11.58 -13.02 -4.06
N MET A 136 10.59 -12.34 -4.63
CA MET A 136 9.66 -12.92 -5.62
C MET A 136 10.01 -12.51 -7.07
N GLU A 137 11.03 -11.67 -7.25
CA GLU A 137 11.51 -11.20 -8.55
C GLU A 137 13.01 -11.45 -8.71
N ASN A 138 13.46 -11.59 -9.95
CA ASN A 138 14.89 -11.64 -10.29
C ASN A 138 15.47 -10.30 -10.77
N GLU A 139 14.62 -9.28 -10.83
CA GLU A 139 14.97 -7.91 -11.16
C GLU A 139 15.38 -7.16 -9.89
N PRO A 140 16.12 -6.04 -10.02
CA PRO A 140 16.45 -5.21 -8.86
C PRO A 140 15.17 -4.67 -8.22
N PRO A 141 15.07 -4.66 -6.88
CA PRO A 141 13.86 -4.22 -6.19
C PRO A 141 13.53 -2.76 -6.55
N SER A 142 12.25 -2.43 -6.68
CA SER A 142 11.77 -1.12 -7.07
C SER A 142 11.32 -0.26 -5.88
N ILE A 143 11.83 0.97 -5.81
CA ILE A 143 11.42 1.94 -4.79
C ILE A 143 9.97 2.37 -5.04
N ASN A 144 9.61 2.70 -6.28
CA ASN A 144 8.28 3.21 -6.58
C ASN A 144 7.21 2.14 -6.43
N ASP A 145 7.51 0.89 -6.74
CA ASP A 145 6.56 -0.21 -6.60
C ASP A 145 6.38 -0.59 -5.13
N MET A 146 7.47 -0.52 -4.36
CA MET A 146 7.40 -0.60 -2.90
C MET A 146 6.44 0.44 -2.31
N LEU A 147 6.58 1.70 -2.74
CA LEU A 147 5.77 2.80 -2.25
C LEU A 147 4.32 2.70 -2.74
N ALA A 148 4.10 2.38 -4.01
CA ALA A 148 2.78 2.25 -4.61
C ALA A 148 2.00 1.09 -4.00
N THR A 149 2.64 -0.06 -3.84
CA THR A 149 2.04 -1.24 -3.19
C THR A 149 1.72 -0.93 -1.73
N THR A 150 2.64 -0.30 -1.00
CA THR A 150 2.43 0.00 0.42
C THR A 150 1.35 1.04 0.62
N PHE A 151 1.54 2.25 0.10
CA PHE A 151 0.65 3.39 0.38
C PHE A 151 -0.65 3.31 -0.41
N GLY A 152 -0.57 2.99 -1.70
CA GLY A 152 -1.76 2.76 -2.52
C GLY A 152 -2.56 1.56 -2.02
N GLY A 153 -1.89 0.53 -1.50
CA GLY A 153 -2.55 -0.62 -0.88
C GLY A 153 -3.23 -0.29 0.44
N ILE A 154 -2.62 0.52 1.30
CA ILE A 154 -3.26 0.99 2.54
C ILE A 154 -4.50 1.84 2.20
N GLU A 155 -4.38 2.77 1.24
CA GLU A 155 -5.50 3.63 0.84
C GLU A 155 -6.64 2.80 0.27
N LEU A 156 -6.37 1.95 -0.72
CA LEU A 156 -7.38 1.13 -1.36
C LEU A 156 -7.98 0.09 -0.40
N GLY A 157 -7.14 -0.51 0.45
CA GLY A 157 -7.55 -1.50 1.44
C GLY A 157 -8.48 -0.90 2.51
N GLU A 158 -8.21 0.31 3.00
CA GLU A 158 -9.06 0.91 4.03
C GLU A 158 -10.43 1.36 3.52
N ILE A 159 -10.57 1.61 2.20
CA ILE A 159 -11.85 2.01 1.58
C ILE A 159 -12.64 0.83 0.98
N THR A 160 -12.15 -0.40 1.09
CA THR A 160 -12.79 -1.63 0.55
C THR A 160 -13.27 -2.56 1.65
#